data_AF-A0A2G2XC63-F1
#
_entry.id   AF-A0A2G2XC63-F1
#
_cell.length_a   1.000
_cell.length_b   1.000
_cell.length_c   1.000
_cell.angle_alpha   90.00
_cell.angle_beta   90.00
_cell.angle_gamma   90.00
#
_symmetry.space_group_name_H-M   'P 1'
#
loop_
_entity.id
_entity.type
_entity.pdbx_description
1 polymer ?
#
loop_
_entity_poly.entity_id
_entity_poly.type
_entity_poly.pdbx_seq_one_letter_code
_entity_poly.pdbx_strand_id
1 'polypeptide(L)'
;MEMLNTSMYVLTLDMFGPIVDNDDGIVEMSQQPKSVREITDVLDAVGNTAKATTKGFAIRFAALVSFLLFNPYVDEVAAFQESFKKV
;
A
#
# COMPACT_ATOMS: atom_id res chain seq x y z
N MET A 1 12.89 8.73 8.88
CA MET A 1 11.42 8.53 8.91
C MET A 1 10.71 9.41 7.86
N GLU A 2 11.27 9.58 6.66
CA GLU A 2 10.69 10.48 5.65
C GLU A 2 9.63 9.79 4.77
N MET A 3 9.81 8.51 4.44
CA MET A 3 8.86 7.74 3.61
C MET A 3 7.46 7.58 4.24
N LEU A 4 7.36 7.56 5.58
CA LEU A 4 6.08 7.46 6.27
C LEU A 4 5.37 8.82 6.41
N ASN A 5 6.03 9.94 6.14
CA ASN A 5 5.40 11.25 6.25
C ASN A 5 4.26 11.42 5.23
N THR A 6 4.34 10.72 4.09
CA THR A 6 3.31 10.69 3.06
C THR A 6 2.38 9.47 3.15
N SER A 7 2.45 8.69 4.23
CA SER A 7 1.67 7.44 4.38
C SER A 7 0.16 7.67 4.32
N MET A 8 -0.33 8.80 4.84
CA MET A 8 -1.74 9.21 4.72
C MET A 8 -2.17 9.29 3.25
N TYR A 9 -1.38 9.94 2.39
CA TYR A 9 -1.69 10.04 0.96
C TYR A 9 -1.67 8.68 0.27
N VAL A 10 -0.71 7.82 0.62
CA VAL A 10 -0.62 6.46 0.07
C VAL A 10 -1.87 5.64 0.42
N LEU A 11 -2.31 5.71 1.69
CA LEU A 11 -3.52 5.01 2.13
C LEU A 11 -4.78 5.57 1.46
N THR A 12 -4.89 6.89 1.31
CA THR A 12 -6.01 7.51 0.59
C THR A 12 -6.07 7.02 -0.86
N LEU A 13 -4.95 6.97 -1.57
CA LEU A 13 -4.88 6.49 -2.95
C LEU A 13 -5.20 4.99 -3.07
N ASP A 14 -4.80 4.19 -2.07
CA ASP A 14 -5.08 2.75 -2.06
C ASP A 14 -6.58 2.49 -1.85
N MET A 15 -7.21 3.28 -0.98
CA MET A 15 -8.65 3.20 -0.71
C MET A 15 -9.52 3.81 -1.81
N PHE A 16 -8.99 4.75 -2.60
CA PHE A 16 -9.72 5.34 -3.72
C PHE A 16 -10.16 4.29 -4.74
N GLY A 17 -9.29 3.32 -5.09
CA GLY A 17 -9.63 2.26 -6.05
C GLY A 17 -10.87 1.45 -5.66
N PRO A 18 -10.89 0.77 -4.49
CA PRO A 18 -12.06 0.02 -4.04
C PRO A 18 -13.34 0.84 -3.84
N ILE A 19 -13.24 2.14 -3.51
CA ILE A 19 -14.41 3.00 -3.39
C ILE A 19 -15.06 3.17 -4.77
N VAL A 20 -14.25 3.53 -5.77
CA VAL A 20 -14.78 3.80 -7.11
C VAL A 20 -15.25 2.54 -7.83
N ASP A 21 -14.59 1.40 -7.63
CA ASP A 21 -15.03 0.09 -8.14
C ASP A 21 -16.46 -0.23 -7.65
N ASN A 22 -16.75 0.04 -6.37
CA ASN A 22 -18.10 -0.10 -5.82
C ASN A 22 -19.08 0.92 -6.39
N ASP A 23 -18.65 2.17 -6.60
CA ASP A 23 -19.49 3.20 -7.20
C ASP A 23 -19.89 2.81 -8.63
N ASP A 24 -18.95 2.29 -9.44
CA ASP A 24 -19.24 1.80 -10.79
C ASP A 24 -20.23 0.62 -10.76
N GLY A 25 -20.01 -0.33 -9.85
CA GLY A 25 -20.94 -1.44 -9.63
C GLY A 25 -22.34 -0.98 -9.23
N ILE A 26 -22.48 0.04 -8.37
CA ILE A 26 -23.78 0.63 -8.00
C ILE A 26 -24.45 1.29 -9.20
N VAL A 27 -23.70 2.04 -10.01
CA VAL A 27 -24.19 2.70 -11.22
C VAL A 27 -24.73 1.66 -12.22
N GLU A 28 -24.01 0.56 -12.40
CA GLU A 28 -24.45 -0.57 -13.22
C GLU A 28 -25.71 -1.25 -12.66
N MET A 29 -25.71 -1.62 -11.38
CA MET A 29 -26.82 -2.34 -10.73
C MET A 29 -28.10 -1.50 -10.62
N SER A 30 -27.98 -0.18 -10.51
CA SER A 30 -29.13 0.74 -10.40
C SER A 30 -29.63 1.28 -11.75
N GLN A 31 -29.07 0.82 -12.87
CA GLN A 31 -29.47 1.20 -14.24
C GLN A 31 -29.44 2.72 -14.48
N GLN A 32 -28.41 3.39 -13.96
CA GLN A 32 -28.25 4.84 -14.14
C GLN A 32 -28.01 5.22 -15.62
N PRO A 33 -28.19 6.49 -15.99
CA PRO A 33 -27.87 6.98 -17.32
C PRO A 33 -26.41 6.68 -17.70
N LYS A 34 -26.18 6.34 -18.96
CA LYS A 34 -24.84 5.99 -19.48
C LYS A 34 -23.79 7.08 -19.22
N SER A 35 -24.18 8.35 -19.22
CA SER A 35 -23.28 9.47 -18.90
C SER A 35 -22.71 9.41 -17.48
N VAL A 36 -23.40 8.77 -16.53
CA VAL A 36 -22.89 8.56 -15.16
C VAL A 36 -21.86 7.42 -15.18
N ARG A 37 -22.13 6.36 -15.93
CA ARG A 37 -21.22 5.21 -16.08
C ARG A 37 -19.91 5.58 -16.78
N GLU A 38 -19.98 6.41 -17.81
CA GLU A 38 -18.78 6.92 -18.48
C GLU A 38 -17.85 7.69 -17.53
N ILE A 39 -18.39 8.29 -16.46
CA ILE A 39 -17.59 8.96 -15.43
C ILE A 39 -16.99 7.93 -14.47
N THR A 40 -17.79 6.97 -13.97
CA THR A 40 -17.31 5.96 -13.01
C THR A 40 -16.31 4.99 -13.63
N ASP A 41 -16.48 4.58 -14.88
CA ASP A 41 -15.52 3.76 -15.64
C ASP A 41 -14.13 4.42 -15.70
N VAL A 42 -14.09 5.75 -15.96
CA VAL A 42 -12.83 6.51 -16.00
C VAL A 42 -12.20 6.59 -14.61
N LEU A 43 -12.99 6.82 -13.58
CA LEU A 43 -12.50 6.88 -12.21
C LEU A 43 -11.96 5.50 -11.76
N ASP A 44 -12.61 4.39 -12.14
CA ASP A 44 -12.15 3.03 -11.79
C ASP A 44 -10.82 2.72 -12.46
N ALA A 45 -10.66 3.11 -13.73
CA ALA A 45 -9.37 2.99 -14.43
C ALA A 45 -8.24 3.75 -13.71
N VAL A 46 -8.52 4.96 -13.20
CA VAL A 46 -7.57 5.71 -12.37
C VAL A 46 -7.32 5.01 -11.03
N GLY A 47 -8.37 4.52 -10.39
CA GLY A 47 -8.32 3.78 -9.12
C GLY A 47 -7.47 2.52 -9.20
N ASN A 48 -7.58 1.76 -10.29
CA ASN A 48 -6.77 0.58 -10.55
C ASN A 48 -5.29 0.91 -10.73
N THR A 49 -4.98 2.03 -11.39
CA THR A 49 -3.60 2.53 -11.54
C THR A 49 -3.03 2.99 -10.19
N ALA A 50 -3.83 3.69 -9.38
CA ALA A 50 -3.46 4.12 -8.04
C ALA A 50 -3.15 2.90 -7.13
N LYS A 51 -4.03 1.91 -7.11
CA LYS A 51 -3.88 0.64 -6.35
C LYS A 51 -2.63 -0.14 -6.74
N ALA A 52 -2.28 -0.17 -8.03
CA ALA A 52 -1.04 -0.79 -8.48
C ALA A 52 0.20 -0.03 -7.95
N THR A 53 0.13 1.30 -7.96
CA THR A 53 1.21 2.18 -7.50
C THR A 53 1.45 2.06 -6.00
N THR A 54 0.39 2.06 -5.19
CA THR A 54 0.46 1.92 -3.72
C THR A 54 1.00 0.55 -3.30
N LYS A 55 0.59 -0.53 -3.99
CA LYS A 55 1.18 -1.86 -3.81
C LYS A 55 2.68 -1.88 -4.11
N GLY A 56 3.10 -1.24 -5.22
CA GLY A 56 4.50 -1.10 -5.57
C GLY A 56 5.31 -0.32 -4.52
N PHE A 57 4.73 0.75 -3.97
CA PHE A 57 5.32 1.51 -2.88
C PHE A 57 5.49 0.65 -1.61
N ALA A 58 4.46 -0.10 -1.22
CA ALA A 58 4.50 -0.97 -0.04
C ALA A 58 5.60 -2.05 -0.16
N ILE A 59 5.74 -2.68 -1.32
CA ILE A 59 6.79 -3.69 -1.56
C ILE A 59 8.19 -3.07 -1.44
N ARG A 60 8.43 -1.91 -2.07
CA ARG A 60 9.72 -1.21 -1.98
C ARG A 60 10.02 -0.77 -0.55
N PHE A 61 9.02 -0.27 0.16
CA PHE A 61 9.17 0.12 1.57
C PHE A 61 9.54 -1.08 2.44
N ALA A 62 8.84 -2.21 2.29
CA ALA A 62 9.14 -3.44 3.02
C ALA A 62 10.58 -3.91 2.75
N ALA A 63 11.01 -3.91 1.49
CA ALA A 63 12.39 -4.29 1.14
C ALA A 63 13.43 -3.37 1.79
N LEU A 64 13.21 -2.05 1.78
CA LEU A 64 14.11 -1.08 2.41
C LEU A 64 14.15 -1.25 3.93
N VAL A 65 13.00 -1.40 4.58
CA VAL A 65 12.90 -1.62 6.03
C VAL A 65 13.57 -2.93 6.42
N SER A 66 13.32 -4.02 5.70
CA SER A 66 13.99 -5.30 5.94
C SER A 66 15.52 -5.19 5.83
N PHE A 67 16.02 -4.46 4.83
CA PHE A 67 17.46 -4.20 4.71
C PHE A 67 18.01 -3.39 5.89
N LEU A 68 17.31 -2.33 6.31
CA LEU A 68 17.73 -1.49 7.44
C LEU A 68 17.68 -2.24 8.78
N LEU A 69 16.70 -3.12 8.97
CA LEU A 69 16.55 -3.94 10.18
C LEU A 69 17.56 -5.10 10.23
N PHE A 70 18.20 -5.46 9.11
CA PHE A 70 19.12 -6.59 9.07
C PHE A 70 20.37 -6.34 9.92
N ASN A 71 20.94 -5.13 9.91
CA ASN A 71 22.12 -4.81 10.70
C ASN A 71 21.88 -4.91 12.22
N PRO A 72 20.87 -4.21 12.80
CA PRO A 72 20.58 -4.35 14.23
C PRO A 72 20.16 -5.78 14.61
N TYR A 73 19.56 -6.55 13.70
CA TYR A 73 19.30 -7.97 13.93
C TYR A 73 20.60 -8.77 14.12
N VAL A 74 21.62 -8.55 13.27
CA VAL A 74 22.93 -9.22 13.40
C VAL A 74 23.64 -8.80 14.69
N ASP A 75 23.59 -7.51 15.05
CA ASP A 75 24.17 -7.00 16.29
C ASP A 75 23.54 -7.69 17.52
N GLU A 76 22.21 -7.81 17.55
CA GLU A 76 21.49 -8.47 18.64
C GLU A 76 21.84 -9.96 18.73
N VAL A 77 21.95 -10.64 17.59
CA VAL A 77 22.38 -12.05 17.52
C VAL A 77 23.80 -12.22 18.08
N ALA A 78 24.72 -11.31 17.75
CA ALA A 78 26.09 -11.35 18.27
C ALA A 78 26.13 -11.12 19.80
N ALA A 79 25.39 -10.13 20.30
CA ALA A 79 25.27 -9.86 21.74
C ALA A 79 24.69 -11.06 22.52
N PHE A 80 23.70 -11.74 21.92
CA PHE A 80 23.12 -12.96 22.50
C PHE A 80 24.14 -14.12 22.56
N GLN A 81 24.95 -14.32 21.52
CA GLN A 81 26.00 -15.34 21.52
C GLN A 81 27.07 -15.09 22.59
N GLU A 82 27.47 -13.84 22.82
CA GLU A 82 28.40 -13.52 23.91
C GLU A 82 27.80 -13.82 25.28
N SER A 83 26.51 -13.55 25.47
CA SER A 83 25.81 -13.84 26.73
C SER A 83 25.74 -15.35 27.00
N PHE A 84 25.52 -16.16 25.96
CA PHE A 84 25.52 -17.63 26.07
C PHE A 84 26.89 -18.22 26.44
N LYS A 85 27.99 -17.61 25.99
CA LYS A 85 29.35 -18.07 26.33
C LYS A 85 29.77 -17.77 27.77
N LYS A 86 29.04 -16.89 28.47
CA LYS A 86 29.31 -16.49 29.86
C LYS A 86 28.57 -17.36 30.90
N VAL A 87 27.67 -18.24 30.45
CA VAL A 87 26.95 -19.24 31.27
C VAL A 87 27.68 -20.58 31.17
#